data_AF-A0A4R3JDK7-F1
#
_entry.id   AF-A0A4R3JDK7-F1
#
_cell.length_a   1.000
_cell.length_b   1.000
_cell.length_c   1.000
_cell.angle_alpha   90.00
_cell.angle_beta   90.00
_cell.angle_gamma   90.00
#
_symmetry.space_group_name_H-M   'P 1'
#
loop_
_entity.id
_entity.type
_entity.pdbx_description
1 polymer ?
#
loop_
_entity_poly.entity_id
_entity_poly.type
_entity_poly.pdbx_seq_one_letter_code
_entity_poly.pdbx_strand_id
1 'polypeptide(L)' 'MKKISTMIIFLALVLVGGAGAFLATWRIPAPTSHMVKTLPDARFPQ' A
#
# COMPACT_ATOMS: atom_id res chain seq x y z
N MET A 1 -18.19 -15.48 -21.54
CA MET A 1 -16.75 -15.23 -21.77
C MET A 1 -16.44 -13.74 -22.01
N LYS A 2 -16.75 -13.16 -23.17
CA LYS A 2 -16.34 -11.77 -23.52
C LYS A 2 -16.78 -10.68 -22.53
N LYS A 3 -18.04 -10.71 -22.08
CA LYS A 3 -18.59 -9.71 -21.14
C LYS A 3 -17.88 -9.69 -19.79
N ILE A 4 -17.51 -10.88 -19.30
CA ILE A 4 -16.78 -11.04 -18.02
C ILE A 4 -15.35 -10.52 -18.18
N SER A 5 -14.66 -10.87 -19.27
CA SER A 5 -13.32 -10.33 -19.54
C SER A 5 -13.34 -8.80 -19.67
N THR A 6 -14.31 -8.22 -20.37
CA THR A 6 -14.46 -6.76 -20.46
C THR A 6 -14.69 -6.14 -19.08
N MET A 7 -15.53 -6.74 -18.24
CA MET A 7 -15.79 -6.28 -16.88
C MET A 7 -14.53 -6.31 -16.01
N ILE A 8 -13.74 -7.39 -16.09
CA ILE A 8 -12.50 -7.53 -15.33
C ILE A 8 -11.47 -6.49 -15.78
N ILE A 9 -11.33 -6.28 -17.10
CA ILE A 9 -10.42 -5.26 -17.64
C ILE A 9 -10.83 -3.88 -17.16
N PHE A 10 -12.12 -3.56 -17.18
CA PHE A 10 -12.62 -2.27 -16.72
C PHE A 10 -12.37 -2.07 -15.23
N LEU A 11 -12.62 -3.10 -14.42
CA LEU A 11 -12.36 -3.09 -12.98
C LEU A 11 -10.86 -2.87 -12.70
N ALA A 12 -9.98 -3.57 -13.40
CA ALA A 12 -8.53 -3.40 -13.27
C ALA A 12 -8.12 -1.96 -13.63
N LEU A 13 -8.69 -1.39 -14.69
CA LEU A 13 -8.40 -0.02 -15.12
C LEU A 13 -8.81 1.02 -14.06
N VAL A 14 -9.99 0.83 -13.46
CA VAL A 14 -10.47 1.66 -12.34
C VAL A 14 -9.58 1.49 -11.11
N LEU A 15 -9.15 0.27 -10.79
CA LEU A 15 -8.30 0.00 -9.63
C LEU A 15 -6.93 0.67 -9.76
N VAL A 16 -6.28 0.51 -10.92
CA VAL A 16 -4.95 1.09 -11.19
C VAL A 16 -5.04 2.62 -11.29
N GLY A 17 -6.03 3.14 -12.02
CA GLY A 17 -6.26 4.58 -12.13
C GLY A 17 -6.60 5.23 -10.79
N GLY A 18 -7.48 4.60 -10.02
CA GLY A 18 -7.87 5.04 -8.68
C GLY A 18 -6.72 4.98 -7.68
N ALA A 19 -5.94 3.90 -7.66
CA ALA A 19 -4.75 3.79 -6.83
C ALA A 19 -3.69 4.84 -7.21
N GLY A 20 -3.47 5.07 -8.50
CA GLY A 20 -2.56 6.11 -8.99
C GLY A 20 -2.98 7.51 -8.56
N ALA A 21 -4.26 7.87 -8.74
CA ALA A 21 -4.79 9.16 -8.31
C ALA A 21 -4.74 9.32 -6.77
N PHE A 22 -5.08 8.27 -6.04
CA PHE A 22 -5.01 8.25 -4.59
C PHE A 22 -3.57 8.47 -4.11
N LEU A 23 -2.59 7.72 -4.63
CA LEU A 23 -1.17 7.91 -4.28
C LEU A 23 -0.64 9.29 -4.69
N ALA A 24 -1.02 9.80 -5.86
CA ALA A 24 -0.61 11.12 -6.34
C ALA A 24 -1.13 12.25 -5.45
N THR A 25 -2.31 12.08 -4.85
CA THR A 25 -2.91 13.07 -3.95
C THR A 25 -2.60 12.82 -2.48
N TRP A 26 -2.11 11.62 -2.12
CA TRP A 26 -1.82 11.26 -0.75
C TRP A 26 -0.61 12.03 -0.23
N ARG A 27 -0.88 13.05 0.61
CA ARG A 27 0.12 13.65 1.49
C ARG A 27 0.38 12.71 2.66
N ILE A 28 1.51 12.00 2.64
CA ILE A 28 1.93 11.15 3.76
C ILE A 28 2.05 12.03 5.00
N PRO A 29 1.25 11.81 6.06
CA PRO A 29 1.33 12.61 7.26
C PRO A 29 2.67 12.38 7.94
N ALA A 30 3.17 13.42 8.62
CA ALA A 30 4.38 13.28 9.43
C ALA A 30 4.19 12.16 10.49
N PRO A 31 5.24 11.41 10.82
CA PRO A 31 5.18 10.41 11.88
C PRO A 31 4.63 11.02 13.17
N THR A 32 3.57 10.46 13.72
CA THR A 32 2.93 10.97 14.95
C THR A 32 3.72 10.65 16.20
N SER A 33 4.66 9.69 16.13
CA SER A 33 5.57 9.35 17.21
C SER A 33 6.89 8.82 16.66
N HIS A 34 7.98 9.11 17.38
CA HIS A 34 9.30 8.57 17.09
C HIS A 34 9.39 7.16 17.70
N MET A 35 9.04 6.12 16.94
CA MET A 35 9.20 4.73 17.41
C MET A 35 10.66 4.32 17.42
N VAL A 36 11.28 4.27 18.60
CA VAL A 36 12.52 3.55 18.82
C VAL A 36 12.15 2.11 19.16
N LYS A 37 12.25 1.21 18.18
CA LYS A 37 12.12 -0.22 18.46
C LYS A 37 13.45 -0.73 19.00
N THR A 38 13.62 -0.72 20.32
CA THR A 38 14.75 -1.42 20.96
C THR A 38 14.62 -2.91 20.67
N LEU A 39 15.63 -3.47 20.00
CA LEU A 39 15.75 -4.90 19.74
C LEU A 39 16.28 -5.54 21.03
N PRO A 40 15.54 -6.45 21.70
CA PRO A 40 16.05 -7.08 22.90
C PRO A 40 17.26 -7.95 22.55
N ASP A 41 18.38 -7.74 23.25
CA ASP A 41 19.63 -8.50 23.06
C ASP A 41 19.46 -10.01 23.31
N ALA A 42 18.40 -10.41 24.01
CA ALA A 42 18.03 -11.82 24.22
C ALA A 42 17.81 -12.63 22.92
N ARG A 43 17.74 -11.96 21.75
CA ARG A 43 17.56 -12.62 20.45
C ARG A 43 18.85 -12.80 19.65
N PHE A 44 19.98 -12.31 20.14
CA PHE A 44 21.28 -12.43 19.48
C PHE A 44 22.28 -13.12 20.41
N PRO A 45 22.37 -14.47 20.38
CA PRO A 45 23.46 -15.20 21.06
C PRO A 45 24.81 -14.83 20.41
N GLN A 46 25.85 -14.67 21.23
CA GLN A 46 27.24 -14.44 20.79
C GLN A 46 27.95 -15.75 20.44
#